data_AF-A0A7W5LTV9-F1
#
_entry.id   AF-A0A7W5LTV9-F1
#
_cell.length_a   1.000
_cell.length_b   1.000
_cell.length_c   1.000
_cell.angle_alpha   90.00
_cell.angle_beta   90.00
_cell.angle_gamma   90.00
#
_symmetry.space_group_name_H-M   'P 1'
#
loop_
_entity.id
_entity.type
_entity.pdbx_description
1 polymer ?
#
loop_
_entity_poly.entity_id
_entity_poly.type
_entity_poly.pdbx_seq_one_letter_code
_entity_poly.pdbx_strand_id
1 'polypeptide(L)'
;TVTGTGDTIGMSSGTASIGAGASATINGNSDVVNEAGTATVTSTGTGDTLNVTGTGNAATLAGGTVMVGTSTVAGAVTLIGDNFAITEQGTSSGVVTSGDGISLDVKGKTDTATVKNGTVTVEASDSLTLTGNGDAITELASATVTTSGAGISVDMTGSTATATVASGTVTLESGVTGATVKGNSNTITALGTGSTLTVTGTGDTIAIASGTVTLGAGASATINGNSDIVNEAGTATVTSTGTGDTLNVTGTGNAATLNGGTVIVGTSTVAGAVTLTGNNFAITEQGTSSGVATSGTGITLDVKGATDTATISNGTVTIETGATATITGSSNTITDKASGLVTVSGTGNAVDAVTTGAHSITTTSGTVKLEAGANATISGNNDLIILSGNNTVTATGTGETYSFGTGAGQGTIAAATGTTTGLVDFGSNLSDENLWFVQSGNNLKIDILGTTDSLTINDWFGGTPAKAVQSFATSDGSKLDSQVAQLVSAMATYSANNTGFNPTSATQMPTDSTLQNAIAAAWHH
;
A
#
# COMPACT_ATOMS: atom_id res chain seq x y z
N THR A 1 -68.02 -5.19 -7.61
CA THR A 1 -67.14 -4.48 -8.55
C THR A 1 -67.65 -3.08 -8.76
N VAL A 2 -66.78 -2.08 -8.68
CA VAL A 2 -67.08 -0.67 -8.90
C VAL A 2 -66.33 -0.19 -10.13
N THR A 3 -67.04 0.50 -11.03
CA THR A 3 -66.46 1.10 -12.24
C THR A 3 -66.76 2.60 -12.35
N GLY A 4 -67.58 3.13 -11.43
CA GLY A 4 -67.94 4.55 -11.36
C GLY A 4 -67.10 5.31 -10.33
N THR A 5 -67.45 6.57 -10.10
CA THR A 5 -66.79 7.44 -9.12
C THR A 5 -67.76 7.89 -8.03
N GLY A 6 -67.28 7.99 -6.79
CA GLY A 6 -68.05 8.47 -5.65
C GLY A 6 -69.03 7.46 -5.05
N ASP A 7 -68.90 6.17 -5.38
CA ASP A 7 -69.77 5.13 -4.82
C ASP A 7 -69.50 4.92 -3.32
N THR A 8 -70.54 4.64 -2.53
CA THR A 8 -70.39 4.25 -1.11
C THR A 8 -70.88 2.82 -0.93
N ILE A 9 -70.06 1.96 -0.35
CA ILE A 9 -70.36 0.55 -0.17
C ILE A 9 -70.29 0.20 1.32
N GLY A 10 -71.42 -0.26 1.87
CA GLY A 10 -71.44 -0.87 3.18
C GLY A 10 -71.19 -2.37 3.07
N MET A 11 -70.09 -2.86 3.60
CA MET A 11 -69.77 -4.29 3.65
C MET A 11 -69.00 -4.61 4.95
N SER A 12 -68.91 -5.87 5.33
CA SER A 12 -68.08 -6.29 6.47
C SER A 12 -67.63 -7.72 6.22
N SER A 13 -66.32 -7.97 6.32
CA SER A 13 -65.71 -9.23 5.86
C SER A 13 -66.01 -9.56 4.39
N GLY A 14 -66.22 -8.52 3.57
CA GLY A 14 -66.55 -8.60 2.16
C GLY A 14 -65.35 -8.42 1.23
N THR A 15 -65.61 -8.41 -0.07
CA THR A 15 -64.59 -8.10 -1.08
C THR A 15 -65.12 -7.08 -2.08
N ALA A 16 -64.39 -5.98 -2.23
CA ALA A 16 -64.60 -4.97 -3.26
C ALA A 16 -63.52 -5.09 -4.35
N SER A 17 -63.89 -4.80 -5.59
CA SER A 17 -62.93 -4.63 -6.70
C SER A 17 -63.24 -3.31 -7.37
N ILE A 18 -62.27 -2.40 -7.38
CA ILE A 18 -62.38 -1.02 -7.84
C ILE A 18 -61.55 -0.92 -9.13
N GLY A 19 -62.25 -0.70 -10.25
CA GLY A 19 -61.62 -0.64 -11.56
C GLY A 19 -60.76 0.61 -11.76
N ALA A 20 -60.00 0.62 -12.87
CA ALA A 20 -59.18 1.76 -13.23
C ALA A 20 -59.99 3.04 -13.38
N GLY A 21 -59.56 4.11 -12.71
CA GLY A 21 -60.22 5.42 -12.70
C GLY A 21 -61.50 5.48 -11.86
N ALA A 22 -61.91 4.37 -11.23
CA ALA A 22 -63.06 4.33 -10.36
C ALA A 22 -62.70 4.82 -8.94
N SER A 23 -63.71 5.28 -8.19
CA SER A 23 -63.53 5.65 -6.79
C SER A 23 -64.68 5.22 -5.90
N ALA A 24 -64.35 4.79 -4.67
CA ALA A 24 -65.34 4.30 -3.72
C ALA A 24 -64.97 4.62 -2.26
N THR A 25 -66.00 4.81 -1.43
CA THR A 25 -65.91 4.78 0.03
C THR A 25 -66.40 3.44 0.55
N ILE A 26 -65.60 2.75 1.35
CA ILE A 26 -65.95 1.47 1.98
C ILE A 26 -66.23 1.69 3.47
N ASN A 27 -67.41 1.27 3.90
CA ASN A 27 -67.90 1.43 5.27
C ASN A 27 -68.14 0.05 5.90
N GLY A 28 -67.22 -0.37 6.77
CA GLY A 28 -67.29 -1.57 7.60
C GLY A 28 -65.94 -2.28 7.67
N ASN A 29 -65.86 -3.33 8.48
CA ASN A 29 -64.58 -3.83 8.97
C ASN A 29 -64.14 -5.13 8.31
N SER A 30 -62.82 -5.33 8.24
CA SER A 30 -62.17 -6.56 7.79
C SER A 30 -62.47 -6.90 6.33
N ASP A 31 -62.63 -5.89 5.49
CA ASP A 31 -62.92 -6.04 4.06
C ASP A 31 -61.63 -6.20 3.23
N VAL A 32 -61.75 -6.87 2.08
CA VAL A 32 -60.68 -6.94 1.08
C VAL A 32 -61.00 -6.00 -0.07
N VAL A 33 -60.15 -5.02 -0.32
CA VAL A 33 -60.30 -4.05 -1.41
C VAL A 33 -59.25 -4.33 -2.47
N ASN A 34 -59.67 -4.61 -3.70
CA ASN A 34 -58.76 -4.76 -4.83
C ASN A 34 -58.81 -3.52 -5.72
N GLU A 35 -57.70 -2.81 -5.84
CA GLU A 35 -57.50 -1.68 -6.73
C GLU A 35 -56.74 -2.09 -7.98
N ALA A 36 -57.18 -1.55 -9.12
CA ALA A 36 -56.51 -1.73 -10.40
C ALA A 36 -56.34 -0.39 -11.10
N GLY A 37 -55.15 -0.12 -11.65
CA GLY A 37 -54.88 1.05 -12.47
C GLY A 37 -54.76 2.34 -11.64
N THR A 38 -55.66 3.31 -11.87
CA THR A 38 -55.68 4.62 -11.19
C THR A 38 -56.89 4.74 -10.26
N ALA A 39 -57.18 3.71 -9.47
CA ALA A 39 -58.33 3.68 -8.57
C ALA A 39 -58.12 4.62 -7.36
N THR A 40 -59.21 5.06 -6.73
CA THR A 40 -59.13 5.83 -5.48
C THR A 40 -60.11 5.32 -4.43
N VAL A 41 -59.61 4.87 -3.28
CA VAL A 41 -60.45 4.35 -2.20
C VAL A 41 -60.32 5.13 -0.90
N THR A 42 -61.42 5.29 -0.18
CA THR A 42 -61.42 5.67 1.24
C THR A 42 -62.10 4.55 2.02
N SER A 43 -61.36 3.82 2.84
CA SER A 43 -61.94 2.89 3.80
C SER A 43 -61.98 3.50 5.18
N THR A 44 -63.15 3.51 5.80
CA THR A 44 -63.36 4.06 7.14
C THR A 44 -63.41 2.99 8.23
N GLY A 45 -63.45 1.71 7.84
CA GLY A 45 -63.41 0.60 8.77
C GLY A 45 -62.01 0.17 9.16
N THR A 46 -61.95 -0.75 10.12
CA THR A 46 -60.70 -1.27 10.69
C THR A 46 -60.40 -2.69 10.24
N GLY A 47 -59.12 -3.02 10.09
CA GLY A 47 -58.67 -4.38 9.77
C GLY A 47 -58.81 -4.76 8.30
N ASP A 48 -59.00 -3.77 7.43
CA ASP A 48 -59.14 -4.00 6.00
C ASP A 48 -57.81 -4.37 5.35
N THR A 49 -57.89 -5.08 4.23
CA THR A 49 -56.75 -5.43 3.38
C THR A 49 -56.90 -4.76 2.03
N LEU A 50 -55.87 -4.06 1.59
CA LEU A 50 -55.81 -3.45 0.26
C LEU A 50 -54.87 -4.25 -0.64
N ASN A 51 -55.35 -4.67 -1.81
CA ASN A 51 -54.54 -5.28 -2.87
C ASN A 51 -54.45 -4.31 -4.05
N VAL A 52 -53.24 -3.96 -4.48
CA VAL A 52 -53.02 -2.93 -5.51
C VAL A 52 -52.34 -3.56 -6.72
N THR A 53 -52.89 -3.31 -7.90
CA THR A 53 -52.24 -3.62 -9.18
C THR A 53 -52.28 -2.41 -10.12
N GLY A 54 -51.31 -2.30 -11.02
CA GLY A 54 -51.17 -1.12 -11.89
C GLY A 54 -50.74 0.13 -11.12
N THR A 55 -50.62 1.25 -11.81
CA THR A 55 -49.98 2.47 -11.30
C THR A 55 -50.94 3.65 -11.16
N GLY A 56 -50.75 4.46 -10.12
CA GLY A 56 -51.49 5.70 -9.90
C GLY A 56 -52.72 5.52 -9.00
N ASN A 57 -52.76 4.44 -8.22
CA ASN A 57 -53.79 4.24 -7.20
C ASN A 57 -53.56 5.17 -6.00
N ALA A 58 -54.62 5.46 -5.27
CA ALA A 58 -54.57 6.22 -4.03
C ALA A 58 -55.58 5.70 -3.02
N ALA A 59 -55.17 5.45 -1.79
CA ALA A 59 -56.05 4.92 -0.77
C ALA A 59 -55.89 5.62 0.58
N THR A 60 -57.01 5.88 1.26
CA THR A 60 -57.05 6.31 2.66
C THR A 60 -57.64 5.20 3.50
N LEU A 61 -56.90 4.70 4.49
CA LEU A 61 -57.29 3.57 5.33
C LEU A 61 -56.98 3.86 6.80
N ALA A 62 -57.75 3.27 7.72
CA ALA A 62 -57.46 3.29 9.16
C ALA A 62 -56.50 2.15 9.56
N GLY A 63 -55.28 2.17 8.98
CA GLY A 63 -54.29 1.09 9.11
C GLY A 63 -54.71 -0.19 8.39
N GLY A 64 -53.93 -1.26 8.59
CA GLY A 64 -54.23 -2.58 8.03
C GLY A 64 -53.13 -3.13 7.13
N THR A 65 -53.47 -4.18 6.39
CA THR A 65 -52.51 -4.87 5.49
C THR A 65 -52.64 -4.30 4.08
N VAL A 66 -51.51 -4.02 3.43
CA VAL A 66 -51.48 -3.56 2.04
C VAL A 66 -50.56 -4.46 1.23
N MET A 67 -51.08 -5.05 0.16
CA MET A 67 -50.33 -5.82 -0.81
C MET A 67 -50.19 -5.00 -2.09
N VAL A 68 -48.97 -4.62 -2.44
CA VAL A 68 -48.69 -3.79 -3.62
C VAL A 68 -47.99 -4.63 -4.68
N GLY A 69 -48.67 -4.80 -5.81
CA GLY A 69 -48.21 -5.64 -6.90
C GLY A 69 -48.41 -7.13 -6.62
N THR A 70 -47.89 -7.92 -7.55
CA THR A 70 -47.87 -9.38 -7.53
C THR A 70 -46.53 -9.84 -8.10
N SER A 71 -46.24 -11.15 -8.05
CA SER A 71 -44.99 -11.69 -8.62
C SER A 71 -44.78 -11.40 -10.12
N THR A 72 -45.82 -11.00 -10.87
CA THR A 72 -45.74 -10.76 -12.33
C THR A 72 -46.25 -9.40 -12.77
N VAL A 73 -46.89 -8.62 -11.90
CA VAL A 73 -47.52 -7.34 -12.24
C VAL A 73 -47.17 -6.32 -11.16
N ALA A 74 -46.59 -5.19 -11.57
CA ALA A 74 -46.30 -4.07 -10.67
C ALA A 74 -47.57 -3.45 -10.08
N GLY A 75 -47.46 -2.91 -8.87
CA GLY A 75 -48.47 -2.08 -8.25
C GLY A 75 -47.87 -0.75 -7.79
N ALA A 76 -48.62 0.34 -7.85
CA ALA A 76 -48.23 1.58 -7.20
C ALA A 76 -49.40 2.30 -6.54
N VAL A 77 -49.19 2.77 -5.31
CA VAL A 77 -50.22 3.41 -4.48
C VAL A 77 -49.67 4.53 -3.61
N THR A 78 -50.45 5.60 -3.45
CA THR A 78 -50.27 6.58 -2.38
C THR A 78 -51.24 6.27 -1.23
N LEU A 79 -50.71 6.07 -0.03
CA LEU A 79 -51.43 5.69 1.18
C LEU A 79 -51.49 6.85 2.17
N ILE A 80 -52.69 7.14 2.65
CA ILE A 80 -52.95 8.10 3.72
C ILE A 80 -53.52 7.34 4.92
N GLY A 81 -52.82 7.44 6.06
CA GLY A 81 -53.16 6.75 7.31
C GLY A 81 -51.91 6.25 8.01
N ASP A 82 -52.10 5.72 9.22
CA ASP A 82 -51.04 5.20 10.10
C ASP A 82 -51.11 3.68 10.22
N ASN A 83 -50.03 3.05 10.70
CA ASN A 83 -49.97 1.63 11.06
C ASN A 83 -50.26 0.67 9.90
N PHE A 84 -49.65 0.92 8.73
CA PHE A 84 -49.72 0.00 7.60
C PHE A 84 -48.65 -1.09 7.69
N ALA A 85 -49.07 -2.34 7.46
CA ALA A 85 -48.19 -3.46 7.15
C ALA A 85 -48.25 -3.70 5.63
N ILE A 86 -47.19 -3.30 4.94
CA ILE A 86 -47.11 -3.25 3.48
C ILE A 86 -46.22 -4.37 3.00
N THR A 87 -46.66 -5.14 2.00
CA THR A 87 -45.81 -6.04 1.24
C THR A 87 -45.77 -5.57 -0.20
N GLU A 88 -44.58 -5.20 -0.68
CA GLU A 88 -44.33 -4.90 -2.09
C GLU A 88 -43.86 -6.17 -2.79
N GLN A 89 -44.52 -6.56 -3.86
CA GLN A 89 -44.16 -7.73 -4.66
C GLN A 89 -43.94 -7.36 -6.12
N GLY A 90 -43.10 -8.14 -6.79
CA GLY A 90 -42.93 -8.08 -8.24
C GLY A 90 -41.72 -7.24 -8.65
N THR A 91 -41.85 -6.52 -9.76
CA THR A 91 -40.78 -5.65 -10.24
C THR A 91 -41.33 -4.26 -10.50
N SER A 92 -40.64 -3.25 -10.01
CA SER A 92 -41.01 -1.84 -10.20
C SER A 92 -42.36 -1.48 -9.56
N SER A 93 -42.67 -2.10 -8.42
CA SER A 93 -43.76 -1.68 -7.56
C SER A 93 -43.37 -0.42 -6.77
N GLY A 94 -44.35 0.28 -6.21
CA GLY A 94 -44.00 1.36 -5.30
C GLY A 94 -45.09 1.92 -4.41
N VAL A 95 -44.66 2.44 -3.26
CA VAL A 95 -45.55 2.96 -2.23
C VAL A 95 -45.12 4.34 -1.75
N VAL A 96 -46.09 5.23 -1.59
CA VAL A 96 -45.87 6.52 -0.92
C VAL A 96 -46.78 6.56 0.30
N THR A 97 -46.22 6.78 1.48
CA THR A 97 -46.97 6.85 2.74
C THR A 97 -46.87 8.26 3.35
N SER A 98 -47.91 8.68 4.08
CA SER A 98 -47.92 9.98 4.77
C SER A 98 -48.04 9.90 6.29
N GLY A 99 -48.34 8.73 6.85
CA GLY A 99 -48.53 8.52 8.29
C GLY A 99 -47.38 7.78 8.95
N ASP A 100 -47.54 7.50 10.25
CA ASP A 100 -46.54 6.84 11.09
C ASP A 100 -46.83 5.34 11.27
N GLY A 101 -45.88 4.59 11.86
CA GLY A 101 -46.07 3.17 12.19
C GLY A 101 -46.03 2.24 10.97
N ILE A 102 -45.32 2.64 9.93
CA ILE A 102 -45.22 1.89 8.68
C ILE A 102 -44.24 0.72 8.83
N SER A 103 -44.68 -0.48 8.43
CA SER A 103 -43.81 -1.63 8.21
C SER A 103 -43.89 -2.02 6.73
N LEU A 104 -42.75 -2.11 6.07
CA LEU A 104 -42.63 -2.42 4.64
C LEU A 104 -41.77 -3.67 4.45
N ASP A 105 -42.32 -4.66 3.76
CA ASP A 105 -41.66 -5.91 3.36
C ASP A 105 -41.54 -5.95 1.84
N VAL A 106 -40.32 -5.83 1.32
CA VAL A 106 -40.02 -5.74 -0.11
C VAL A 106 -39.59 -7.12 -0.64
N LYS A 107 -40.43 -7.67 -1.52
CA LYS A 107 -40.30 -8.98 -2.17
C LYS A 107 -40.25 -8.82 -3.69
N GLY A 108 -39.36 -7.96 -4.15
CA GLY A 108 -39.31 -7.53 -5.53
C GLY A 108 -38.05 -6.77 -5.90
N LYS A 109 -37.90 -6.48 -7.18
CA LYS A 109 -36.73 -5.78 -7.72
C LYS A 109 -37.12 -4.43 -8.29
N THR A 110 -36.26 -3.45 -8.10
CA THR A 110 -36.41 -2.07 -8.58
C THR A 110 -37.64 -1.39 -7.98
N ASP A 111 -38.05 -1.82 -6.80
CA ASP A 111 -39.19 -1.25 -6.11
C ASP A 111 -38.82 0.10 -5.49
N THR A 112 -39.83 0.93 -5.24
CA THR A 112 -39.64 2.31 -4.77
C THR A 112 -40.56 2.63 -3.61
N ALA A 113 -40.04 3.31 -2.58
CA ALA A 113 -40.87 3.71 -1.46
C ALA A 113 -40.57 5.13 -0.95
N THR A 114 -41.60 5.76 -0.39
CA THR A 114 -41.48 6.93 0.49
C THR A 114 -42.13 6.56 1.82
N VAL A 115 -41.28 6.24 2.80
CA VAL A 115 -41.66 5.88 4.16
C VAL A 115 -40.93 6.81 5.13
N LYS A 116 -41.52 7.10 6.28
CA LYS A 116 -40.89 7.93 7.30
C LYS A 116 -40.97 7.23 8.64
N ASN A 117 -39.86 7.16 9.36
CA ASN A 117 -39.73 6.47 10.65
C ASN A 117 -40.25 5.02 10.59
N GLY A 118 -40.15 4.38 9.42
CA GLY A 118 -40.67 3.05 9.20
C GLY A 118 -39.67 1.95 9.52
N THR A 119 -40.19 0.73 9.59
CA THR A 119 -39.39 -0.49 9.54
C THR A 119 -39.48 -1.06 8.14
N VAL A 120 -38.35 -1.37 7.53
CA VAL A 120 -38.26 -1.87 6.16
C VAL A 120 -37.47 -3.18 6.16
N THR A 121 -37.98 -4.22 5.54
CA THR A 121 -37.22 -5.45 5.25
C THR A 121 -37.09 -5.59 3.75
N VAL A 122 -35.88 -5.78 3.25
CA VAL A 122 -35.62 -6.11 1.84
C VAL A 122 -35.17 -7.56 1.76
N GLU A 123 -35.98 -8.37 1.08
CA GLU A 123 -35.76 -9.81 0.95
C GLU A 123 -34.48 -10.15 0.18
N ALA A 124 -34.08 -11.41 0.27
CA ALA A 124 -32.86 -11.86 -0.36
C ALA A 124 -32.90 -11.66 -1.89
N SER A 125 -31.84 -11.05 -2.43
CA SER A 125 -31.71 -10.69 -3.86
C SER A 125 -32.72 -9.68 -4.40
N ASP A 126 -33.44 -8.98 -3.53
CA ASP A 126 -34.44 -7.98 -3.89
C ASP A 126 -33.90 -6.55 -3.72
N SER A 127 -34.62 -5.55 -4.23
CA SER A 127 -34.08 -4.19 -4.29
C SER A 127 -35.10 -3.05 -4.15
N LEU A 128 -34.67 -2.03 -3.39
CA LEU A 128 -35.50 -0.89 -3.00
C LEU A 128 -34.77 0.45 -3.21
N THR A 129 -35.49 1.44 -3.74
CA THR A 129 -35.13 2.86 -3.64
C THR A 129 -36.04 3.57 -2.63
N LEU A 130 -35.49 4.12 -1.56
CA LEU A 130 -36.24 4.72 -0.44
C LEU A 130 -35.91 6.21 -0.28
N THR A 131 -36.93 7.07 -0.19
CA THR A 131 -36.73 8.53 -0.20
C THR A 131 -37.09 9.28 1.08
N GLY A 132 -37.77 8.64 2.04
CA GLY A 132 -38.10 9.30 3.30
C GLY A 132 -37.06 9.10 4.39
N ASN A 133 -37.36 9.58 5.61
CA ASN A 133 -36.38 9.84 6.67
C ASN A 133 -36.62 8.96 7.89
N GLY A 134 -35.55 8.65 8.63
CA GLY A 134 -35.62 8.00 9.94
C GLY A 134 -35.93 6.50 9.88
N ASP A 135 -35.80 5.88 8.71
CA ASP A 135 -36.19 4.49 8.49
C ASP A 135 -35.11 3.52 8.99
N ALA A 136 -35.57 2.43 9.61
CA ALA A 136 -34.76 1.29 10.00
C ALA A 136 -34.95 0.16 8.97
N ILE A 137 -33.87 -0.23 8.31
CA ILE A 137 -33.87 -1.13 7.17
C ILE A 137 -33.14 -2.42 7.54
N THR A 138 -33.73 -3.58 7.34
CA THR A 138 -33.08 -4.88 7.41
C THR A 138 -32.82 -5.39 6.00
N GLU A 139 -31.55 -5.60 5.65
CA GLU A 139 -31.13 -6.19 4.38
C GLU A 139 -30.78 -7.67 4.55
N LEU A 140 -31.47 -8.53 3.79
CA LEU A 140 -31.16 -9.95 3.68
C LEU A 140 -30.10 -10.21 2.60
N ALA A 141 -29.76 -11.48 2.35
CA ALA A 141 -28.61 -11.83 1.51
C ALA A 141 -28.75 -11.31 0.08
N SER A 142 -27.72 -10.62 -0.43
CA SER A 142 -27.74 -9.97 -1.76
C SER A 142 -28.85 -8.94 -1.97
N ALA A 143 -29.54 -8.50 -0.91
CA ALA A 143 -30.47 -7.38 -0.99
C ALA A 143 -29.71 -6.10 -1.37
N THR A 144 -30.40 -5.17 -2.02
CA THR A 144 -29.81 -3.86 -2.32
C THR A 144 -30.76 -2.72 -2.00
N VAL A 145 -30.28 -1.74 -1.24
CA VAL A 145 -31.04 -0.53 -0.92
C VAL A 145 -30.32 0.72 -1.39
N THR A 146 -31.08 1.67 -1.94
CA THR A 146 -30.61 3.03 -2.23
C THR A 146 -31.48 4.03 -1.52
N THR A 147 -30.88 4.89 -0.71
CA THR A 147 -31.60 5.85 0.12
C THR A 147 -31.21 7.30 -0.20
N SER A 148 -32.16 8.22 -0.05
CA SER A 148 -31.89 9.67 -0.19
C SER A 148 -32.32 10.50 1.03
N GLY A 149 -32.99 9.89 2.01
CA GLY A 149 -33.41 10.57 3.22
C GLY A 149 -32.35 10.57 4.32
N ALA A 150 -32.63 11.31 5.39
CA ALA A 150 -31.76 11.48 6.55
C ALA A 150 -32.14 10.53 7.69
N GLY A 151 -31.17 10.20 8.55
CA GLY A 151 -31.41 9.40 9.75
C GLY A 151 -31.69 7.92 9.44
N ILE A 152 -31.20 7.42 8.31
CA ILE A 152 -31.36 6.03 7.90
C ILE A 152 -30.43 5.13 8.73
N SER A 153 -30.99 4.02 9.21
CA SER A 153 -30.21 2.91 9.77
C SER A 153 -30.40 1.67 8.91
N VAL A 154 -29.30 1.03 8.51
CA VAL A 154 -29.31 -0.23 7.78
C VAL A 154 -28.70 -1.32 8.64
N ASP A 155 -29.40 -2.44 8.77
CA ASP A 155 -28.96 -3.65 9.45
C ASP A 155 -28.82 -4.77 8.42
N MET A 156 -27.58 -5.08 8.06
CA MET A 156 -27.24 -6.14 7.12
C MET A 156 -27.15 -7.46 7.88
N THR A 157 -28.14 -8.32 7.66
CA THR A 157 -28.21 -9.65 8.27
C THR A 157 -27.71 -10.74 7.31
N GLY A 158 -27.74 -10.46 6.00
CA GLY A 158 -27.28 -11.37 4.95
C GLY A 158 -25.96 -10.96 4.30
N SER A 159 -25.18 -11.95 3.86
CA SER A 159 -23.97 -11.70 3.07
C SER A 159 -24.29 -11.08 1.70
N THR A 160 -23.30 -10.40 1.13
CA THR A 160 -23.33 -9.75 -0.20
C THR A 160 -24.40 -8.66 -0.40
N ALA A 161 -25.03 -8.19 0.69
CA ALA A 161 -25.95 -7.06 0.66
C ALA A 161 -25.24 -5.75 0.26
N THR A 162 -25.98 -4.80 -0.31
CA THR A 162 -25.45 -3.50 -0.75
C THR A 162 -26.33 -2.33 -0.33
N ALA A 163 -25.81 -1.48 0.55
CA ALA A 163 -26.46 -0.22 0.92
C ALA A 163 -25.82 0.97 0.22
N THR A 164 -26.64 1.83 -0.37
CA THR A 164 -26.26 3.19 -0.78
C THR A 164 -26.96 4.18 0.14
N VAL A 165 -26.19 4.75 1.06
CA VAL A 165 -26.69 5.63 2.13
C VAL A 165 -25.66 6.73 2.40
N ALA A 166 -26.13 7.91 2.81
CA ALA A 166 -25.27 9.02 3.18
C ALA A 166 -25.60 9.47 4.61
N SER A 167 -24.57 9.71 5.42
CA SER A 167 -24.72 10.07 6.83
C SER A 167 -25.59 9.09 7.63
N GLY A 168 -25.61 7.82 7.23
CA GLY A 168 -26.39 6.77 7.87
C GLY A 168 -25.59 5.93 8.85
N THR A 169 -26.30 5.10 9.61
CA THR A 169 -25.70 4.03 10.42
C THR A 169 -25.86 2.71 9.69
N VAL A 170 -24.81 1.92 9.59
CA VAL A 170 -24.84 0.59 8.97
C VAL A 170 -24.28 -0.43 9.97
N THR A 171 -25.03 -1.50 10.23
CA THR A 171 -24.59 -2.62 11.05
C THR A 171 -24.42 -3.84 10.17
N LEU A 172 -23.29 -4.54 10.30
CA LEU A 172 -23.06 -5.85 9.72
C LEU A 172 -23.17 -6.87 10.84
N GLU A 173 -24.15 -7.76 10.74
CA GLU A 173 -24.33 -8.83 11.70
C GLU A 173 -23.19 -9.86 11.68
N SER A 174 -23.13 -10.66 12.74
CA SER A 174 -22.11 -11.70 12.86
C SER A 174 -22.18 -12.70 11.70
N GLY A 175 -21.05 -12.90 11.01
CA GLY A 175 -20.94 -13.80 9.86
C GLY A 175 -21.26 -13.17 8.50
N VAL A 176 -21.57 -11.87 8.44
CA VAL A 176 -21.77 -11.17 7.17
C VAL A 176 -20.44 -11.00 6.42
N THR A 177 -20.42 -11.44 5.17
CA THR A 177 -19.28 -11.29 4.25
C THR A 177 -19.74 -10.71 2.91
N GLY A 178 -18.84 -9.99 2.22
CA GLY A 178 -19.08 -9.42 0.90
C GLY A 178 -20.01 -8.21 0.90
N ALA A 179 -20.30 -7.62 2.07
CA ALA A 179 -21.14 -6.45 2.19
C ALA A 179 -20.53 -5.26 1.44
N THR A 180 -21.37 -4.41 0.85
CA THR A 180 -20.94 -3.18 0.18
C THR A 180 -21.69 -1.98 0.74
N VAL A 181 -20.97 -0.95 1.17
CA VAL A 181 -21.55 0.33 1.58
C VAL A 181 -21.05 1.43 0.65
N LYS A 182 -21.99 2.20 0.13
CA LYS A 182 -21.75 3.35 -0.76
C LYS A 182 -22.35 4.61 -0.15
N GLY A 183 -21.95 5.76 -0.69
CA GLY A 183 -22.32 7.07 -0.17
C GLY A 183 -21.40 7.50 0.97
N ASN A 184 -21.53 8.72 1.46
CA ASN A 184 -20.50 9.37 2.27
C ASN A 184 -20.89 9.47 3.73
N SER A 185 -19.88 9.60 4.60
CA SER A 185 -20.02 9.97 6.02
C SER A 185 -20.86 8.97 6.84
N ASN A 186 -20.82 7.70 6.47
CA ASN A 186 -21.52 6.65 7.18
C ASN A 186 -20.76 6.19 8.42
N THR A 187 -21.51 5.79 9.45
CA THR A 187 -20.96 5.07 10.61
C THR A 187 -21.27 3.59 10.43
N ILE A 188 -20.25 2.76 10.30
CA ILE A 188 -20.37 1.34 9.99
C ILE A 188 -19.83 0.51 11.16
N THR A 189 -20.59 -0.47 11.64
CA THR A 189 -20.18 -1.37 12.73
C THR A 189 -20.36 -2.82 12.30
N ALA A 190 -19.32 -3.64 12.42
CA ALA A 190 -19.41 -5.09 12.28
C ALA A 190 -19.42 -5.76 13.66
N LEU A 191 -20.44 -6.57 13.94
CA LEU A 191 -20.63 -7.18 15.27
C LEU A 191 -19.85 -8.50 15.46
N GLY A 192 -19.28 -9.05 14.38
CA GLY A 192 -18.49 -10.29 14.41
C GLY A 192 -17.06 -10.09 13.92
N THR A 193 -16.23 -11.13 14.10
CA THR A 193 -14.90 -11.22 13.49
C THR A 193 -14.97 -11.81 12.10
N GLY A 194 -14.02 -11.48 11.22
CA GLY A 194 -13.93 -12.05 9.88
C GLY A 194 -14.94 -11.49 8.87
N SER A 195 -15.68 -10.43 9.24
CA SER A 195 -16.54 -9.72 8.30
C SER A 195 -15.72 -9.13 7.15
N THR A 196 -16.29 -9.12 5.95
CA THR A 196 -15.68 -8.46 4.79
C THR A 196 -16.60 -7.39 4.24
N LEU A 197 -16.03 -6.19 4.08
CA LEU A 197 -16.74 -4.97 3.74
C LEU A 197 -16.04 -4.25 2.59
N THR A 198 -16.80 -3.83 1.59
CA THR A 198 -16.34 -2.90 0.55
C THR A 198 -16.96 -1.53 0.78
N VAL A 199 -16.13 -0.48 0.76
CA VAL A 199 -16.58 0.92 0.87
C VAL A 199 -16.11 1.69 -0.36
N THR A 200 -17.03 2.38 -1.02
CA THR A 200 -16.72 3.26 -2.16
C THR A 200 -17.01 4.74 -1.86
N GLY A 201 -17.44 5.03 -0.63
CA GLY A 201 -17.76 6.35 -0.12
C GLY A 201 -16.56 7.09 0.46
N THR A 202 -16.79 8.33 0.89
CA THR A 202 -15.78 9.16 1.56
C THR A 202 -16.24 9.58 2.94
N GLY A 203 -15.28 9.72 3.86
CA GLY A 203 -15.50 10.19 5.22
C GLY A 203 -16.21 9.16 6.11
N ASP A 204 -16.16 7.88 5.76
CA ASP A 204 -16.82 6.82 6.52
C ASP A 204 -16.02 6.48 7.78
N THR A 205 -16.71 6.09 8.86
CA THR A 205 -16.09 5.59 10.10
C THR A 205 -16.49 4.13 10.29
N ILE A 206 -15.51 3.25 10.49
CA ILE A 206 -15.69 1.80 10.47
C ILE A 206 -15.16 1.20 11.77
N ALA A 207 -16.04 0.55 12.52
CA ALA A 207 -15.70 -0.31 13.64
C ALA A 207 -15.82 -1.77 13.19
N ILE A 208 -14.70 -2.40 12.87
CA ILE A 208 -14.57 -3.79 12.46
C ILE A 208 -13.35 -4.38 13.16
N ALA A 209 -13.35 -5.65 13.52
CA ALA A 209 -12.20 -6.27 14.18
C ALA A 209 -11.90 -7.64 13.58
N SER A 210 -10.61 -7.92 13.32
CA SER A 210 -10.17 -9.14 12.62
C SER A 210 -10.95 -9.36 11.32
N GLY A 211 -11.31 -8.28 10.62
CA GLY A 211 -12.06 -8.31 9.38
C GLY A 211 -11.23 -7.83 8.19
N THR A 212 -11.90 -7.69 7.05
CA THR A 212 -11.30 -7.13 5.83
C THR A 212 -12.12 -5.96 5.34
N VAL A 213 -11.49 -4.80 5.19
CA VAL A 213 -12.08 -3.61 4.56
C VAL A 213 -11.40 -3.36 3.22
N THR A 214 -12.19 -3.23 2.16
CA THR A 214 -11.70 -2.86 0.83
C THR A 214 -12.22 -1.48 0.47
N LEU A 215 -11.29 -0.53 0.29
CA LEU A 215 -11.60 0.83 -0.15
C LEU A 215 -11.47 0.91 -1.67
N GLY A 216 -12.56 1.29 -2.33
CA GLY A 216 -12.56 1.59 -3.76
C GLY A 216 -11.74 2.84 -4.10
N ALA A 217 -11.50 3.07 -5.39
CA ALA A 217 -10.78 4.25 -5.85
C ALA A 217 -11.44 5.56 -5.38
N GLY A 218 -10.68 6.41 -4.70
CA GLY A 218 -11.16 7.68 -4.15
C GLY A 218 -11.97 7.56 -2.87
N ALA A 219 -12.17 6.35 -2.34
CA ALA A 219 -12.86 6.14 -1.08
C ALA A 219 -11.98 6.61 0.10
N SER A 220 -12.63 7.00 1.20
CA SER A 220 -11.91 7.34 2.43
C SER A 220 -12.60 6.89 3.70
N ALA A 221 -11.82 6.34 4.62
CA ALA A 221 -12.35 5.82 5.88
C ALA A 221 -11.41 6.01 7.08
N THR A 222 -12.03 6.09 8.26
CA THR A 222 -11.35 5.88 9.55
C THR A 222 -11.73 4.50 10.09
N ILE A 223 -10.75 3.66 10.43
CA ILE A 223 -10.94 2.29 10.91
C ILE A 223 -10.44 2.18 12.36
N ASN A 224 -11.26 1.67 13.27
CA ASN A 224 -11.01 1.74 14.71
C ASN A 224 -10.88 0.41 15.45
N GLY A 225 -11.11 -0.74 14.80
CA GLY A 225 -10.83 -2.02 15.45
C GLY A 225 -9.45 -2.55 15.10
N ASN A 226 -9.15 -3.77 15.56
CA ASN A 226 -7.79 -4.30 15.57
C ASN A 226 -7.65 -5.50 14.66
N SER A 227 -6.42 -5.73 14.20
CA SER A 227 -6.01 -6.91 13.42
C SER A 227 -6.77 -7.02 12.11
N ASP A 228 -7.10 -5.88 11.50
CA ASP A 228 -7.84 -5.81 10.27
C ASP A 228 -6.92 -5.87 9.05
N ILE A 229 -7.45 -6.41 7.94
CA ILE A 229 -6.83 -6.29 6.63
C ILE A 229 -7.51 -5.12 5.91
N VAL A 230 -6.73 -4.12 5.54
CA VAL A 230 -7.20 -2.96 4.78
C VAL A 230 -6.64 -3.05 3.36
N ASN A 231 -7.51 -3.09 2.36
CA ASN A 231 -7.11 -3.06 0.96
C ASN A 231 -7.41 -1.67 0.38
N GLU A 232 -6.37 -0.95 -0.04
CA GLU A 232 -6.48 0.31 -0.78
C GLU A 232 -6.30 0.07 -2.29
N ALA A 233 -7.20 0.63 -3.08
CA ALA A 233 -7.13 0.60 -4.54
C ALA A 233 -7.20 2.02 -5.13
N GLY A 234 -6.36 2.29 -6.13
CA GLY A 234 -6.39 3.57 -6.85
C GLY A 234 -5.92 4.73 -5.97
N THR A 235 -6.80 5.67 -5.68
CA THR A 235 -6.52 6.88 -4.87
C THR A 235 -7.26 6.85 -3.53
N ALA A 236 -7.33 5.69 -2.88
CA ALA A 236 -8.01 5.55 -1.60
C ALA A 236 -7.21 6.22 -0.46
N THR A 237 -7.90 6.57 0.62
CA THR A 237 -7.23 7.08 1.82
C THR A 237 -7.77 6.44 3.10
N VAL A 238 -6.89 6.04 4.01
CA VAL A 238 -7.30 5.44 5.28
C VAL A 238 -6.58 6.04 6.48
N THR A 239 -7.31 6.18 7.58
CA THR A 239 -6.72 6.34 8.91
C THR A 239 -7.10 5.13 9.74
N SER A 240 -6.17 4.21 9.99
CA SER A 240 -6.40 3.11 10.92
C SER A 240 -5.84 3.48 12.30
N THR A 241 -6.72 3.54 13.29
CA THR A 241 -6.35 3.75 14.69
C THR A 241 -6.17 2.43 15.45
N GLY A 242 -6.53 1.32 14.79
CA GLY A 242 -6.32 -0.05 15.22
C GLY A 242 -4.88 -0.45 15.41
N THR A 243 -4.68 -1.57 16.10
CA THR A 243 -3.38 -2.22 16.28
C THR A 243 -3.36 -3.57 15.59
N GLY A 244 -2.19 -3.95 15.05
CA GLY A 244 -2.01 -5.24 14.36
C GLY A 244 -2.60 -5.27 12.95
N ASP A 245 -2.98 -4.12 12.40
CA ASP A 245 -3.56 -4.05 11.07
C ASP A 245 -2.51 -4.30 9.98
N THR A 246 -2.98 -4.84 8.86
CA THR A 246 -2.20 -5.03 7.65
C THR A 246 -2.80 -4.21 6.53
N LEU A 247 -1.97 -3.41 5.85
CA LEU A 247 -2.37 -2.62 4.70
C LEU A 247 -1.88 -3.28 3.41
N ASN A 248 -2.78 -3.53 2.47
CA ASN A 248 -2.46 -3.96 1.11
C ASN A 248 -2.79 -2.82 0.13
N VAL A 249 -1.86 -2.48 -0.75
CA VAL A 249 -2.00 -1.33 -1.65
C VAL A 249 -1.87 -1.76 -3.10
N THR A 250 -2.83 -1.35 -3.93
CA THR A 250 -2.75 -1.45 -5.39
C THR A 250 -3.16 -0.14 -6.07
N GLY A 251 -2.70 0.09 -7.30
CA GLY A 251 -2.91 1.36 -7.99
C GLY A 251 -2.09 2.51 -7.38
N THR A 252 -2.30 3.73 -7.86
CA THR A 252 -1.47 4.89 -7.52
C THR A 252 -2.25 6.03 -6.88
N GLY A 253 -1.61 6.72 -5.94
CA GLY A 253 -2.18 7.88 -5.26
C GLY A 253 -2.87 7.55 -3.94
N ASN A 254 -2.64 6.36 -3.37
CA ASN A 254 -3.15 6.01 -2.05
C ASN A 254 -2.41 6.78 -0.94
N ALA A 255 -3.08 7.00 0.19
CA ALA A 255 -2.47 7.57 1.38
C ALA A 255 -3.04 6.98 2.66
N ALA A 256 -2.16 6.51 3.54
CA ALA A 256 -2.57 5.81 4.74
C ALA A 256 -1.87 6.35 5.99
N THR A 257 -2.63 6.46 7.09
CA THR A 257 -2.12 6.70 8.44
C THR A 257 -2.41 5.48 9.29
N LEU A 258 -1.37 4.85 9.84
CA LEU A 258 -1.48 3.62 10.64
C LEU A 258 -0.61 3.71 11.89
N ASN A 259 -1.01 2.98 12.94
CA ASN A 259 -0.23 2.82 14.17
C ASN A 259 0.79 1.66 14.05
N GLY A 260 1.67 1.75 13.06
CA GLY A 260 2.58 0.67 12.67
C GLY A 260 1.86 -0.50 12.00
N GLY A 261 2.57 -1.61 11.84
CA GLY A 261 2.02 -2.84 11.24
C GLY A 261 2.69 -3.24 9.93
N THR A 262 2.08 -4.22 9.27
CA THR A 262 2.56 -4.77 7.99
C THR A 262 1.96 -3.99 6.84
N VAL A 263 2.77 -3.62 5.86
CA VAL A 263 2.31 -2.97 4.63
C VAL A 263 2.83 -3.74 3.43
N ILE A 264 1.93 -4.10 2.52
CA ILE A 264 2.25 -4.78 1.25
C ILE A 264 1.89 -3.82 0.13
N VAL A 265 2.90 -3.39 -0.63
CA VAL A 265 2.75 -2.43 -1.72
C VAL A 265 2.90 -3.15 -3.05
N GLY A 266 1.82 -3.19 -3.80
CA GLY A 266 1.71 -3.92 -5.06
C GLY A 266 1.46 -5.41 -4.88
N THR A 267 1.37 -6.10 -6.01
CA THR A 267 1.32 -7.55 -6.13
C THR A 267 2.39 -7.99 -7.14
N SER A 268 2.56 -9.29 -7.39
CA SER A 268 3.50 -9.75 -8.43
C SER A 268 3.15 -9.26 -9.85
N THR A 269 1.93 -8.78 -10.09
CA THR A 269 1.44 -8.39 -11.43
C THR A 269 0.82 -7.00 -11.50
N VAL A 270 0.60 -6.33 -10.37
CA VAL A 270 -0.07 -5.02 -10.29
C VAL A 270 0.73 -4.12 -9.37
N ALA A 271 1.14 -2.96 -9.86
CA ALA A 271 1.85 -1.97 -9.05
C ALA A 271 0.96 -1.41 -7.93
N GLY A 272 1.59 -1.00 -6.84
CA GLY A 272 0.96 -0.21 -5.78
C GLY A 272 1.80 1.03 -5.48
N ALA A 273 1.15 2.15 -5.14
CA ALA A 273 1.84 3.31 -4.62
C ALA A 273 1.08 3.94 -3.45
N VAL A 274 1.80 4.24 -2.36
CA VAL A 274 1.23 4.80 -1.13
C VAL A 274 2.16 5.81 -0.45
N THR A 275 1.55 6.86 0.11
CA THR A 275 2.19 7.72 1.12
C THR A 275 1.74 7.27 2.52
N LEU A 276 2.71 6.91 3.37
CA LEU A 276 2.48 6.39 4.71
C LEU A 276 2.85 7.42 5.79
N THR A 277 1.93 7.59 6.74
CA THR A 277 2.15 8.37 7.96
C THR A 277 2.04 7.47 9.17
N GLY A 278 3.07 7.44 10.00
CA GLY A 278 3.18 6.55 11.16
C GLY A 278 4.59 6.00 11.32
N ASN A 279 4.81 5.26 12.39
CA ASN A 279 6.11 4.67 12.75
C ASN A 279 6.04 3.14 12.70
N ASN A 280 7.20 2.48 12.71
CA ASN A 280 7.34 1.03 12.89
C ASN A 280 6.62 0.21 11.81
N PHE A 281 6.76 0.62 10.54
CA PHE A 281 6.22 -0.13 9.41
C PHE A 281 7.17 -1.24 8.97
N ALA A 282 6.61 -2.43 8.75
CA ALA A 282 7.24 -3.51 8.02
C ALA A 282 6.65 -3.56 6.61
N ILE A 283 7.41 -3.07 5.64
CA ILE A 283 6.95 -2.83 4.28
C ILE A 283 7.54 -3.90 3.35
N THR A 284 6.69 -4.59 2.60
CA THR A 284 7.10 -5.38 1.43
C THR A 284 6.65 -4.66 0.17
N GLU A 285 7.60 -4.30 -0.69
CA GLU A 285 7.35 -3.73 -1.99
C GLU A 285 7.56 -4.81 -3.06
N GLN A 286 6.54 -5.04 -3.88
CA GLN A 286 6.54 -6.12 -4.87
C GLN A 286 5.89 -5.70 -6.18
N GLY A 287 6.22 -6.42 -7.25
CA GLY A 287 5.71 -6.17 -8.58
C GLY A 287 6.69 -5.37 -9.43
N THR A 288 6.15 -4.52 -10.30
CA THR A 288 6.96 -3.63 -11.13
C THR A 288 6.46 -2.21 -10.97
N SER A 289 7.36 -1.26 -10.72
CA SER A 289 7.04 0.16 -10.58
C SER A 289 6.08 0.46 -9.42
N SER A 290 6.25 -0.28 -8.32
CA SER A 290 5.62 0.07 -7.06
C SER A 290 6.32 1.29 -6.43
N GLY A 291 5.67 1.90 -5.44
CA GLY A 291 6.21 3.09 -4.80
C GLY A 291 5.77 3.28 -3.36
N VAL A 292 6.69 3.62 -2.47
CA VAL A 292 6.37 3.95 -1.08
C VAL A 292 7.07 5.23 -0.63
N ALA A 293 6.32 6.12 0.01
CA ALA A 293 6.87 7.28 0.71
C ALA A 293 6.48 7.22 2.18
N THR A 294 7.43 7.45 3.08
CA THR A 294 7.20 7.40 4.53
C THR A 294 7.62 8.70 5.19
N SER A 295 6.95 9.07 6.28
CA SER A 295 7.28 10.28 7.07
C SER A 295 7.69 9.99 8.51
N GLY A 296 7.54 8.76 9.00
CA GLY A 296 7.92 8.38 10.36
C GLY A 296 9.23 7.61 10.45
N THR A 297 9.41 6.92 11.58
CA THR A 297 10.64 6.25 12.00
C THR A 297 10.42 4.74 12.19
N GLY A 298 11.50 3.96 12.34
CA GLY A 298 11.41 2.52 12.54
C GLY A 298 10.96 1.76 11.29
N ILE A 299 11.31 2.26 10.11
CA ILE A 299 10.87 1.71 8.82
C ILE A 299 11.79 0.57 8.42
N THR A 300 11.20 -0.60 8.17
CA THR A 300 11.86 -1.74 7.53
C THR A 300 11.22 -1.94 6.15
N LEU A 301 12.03 -2.00 5.10
CA LEU A 301 11.58 -2.14 3.72
C LEU A 301 12.25 -3.36 3.06
N ASP A 302 11.44 -4.25 2.51
CA ASP A 302 11.86 -5.42 1.72
C ASP A 302 11.38 -5.22 0.28
N VAL A 303 12.32 -4.94 -0.64
CA VAL A 303 12.04 -4.71 -2.07
C VAL A 303 12.28 -5.99 -2.84
N LYS A 304 11.19 -6.56 -3.38
CA LYS A 304 11.17 -7.80 -4.18
C LYS A 304 10.97 -7.55 -5.67
N GLY A 305 10.41 -6.40 -6.03
CA GLY A 305 10.03 -6.06 -7.40
C GLY A 305 11.13 -5.36 -8.19
N ALA A 306 10.77 -4.91 -9.39
CA ALA A 306 11.67 -4.21 -10.30
C ALA A 306 11.18 -2.79 -10.59
N THR A 307 12.11 -1.85 -10.75
CA THR A 307 11.85 -0.41 -10.96
C THR A 307 11.04 0.22 -9.82
N ASP A 308 11.13 -0.37 -8.64
CA ASP A 308 10.42 0.04 -7.44
C ASP A 308 11.06 1.29 -6.82
N THR A 309 10.29 2.08 -6.10
CA THR A 309 10.73 3.39 -5.63
C THR A 309 10.37 3.61 -4.16
N ALA A 310 11.34 4.08 -3.37
CA ALA A 310 11.10 4.38 -1.97
C ALA A 310 11.63 5.76 -1.58
N THR A 311 10.83 6.51 -0.83
CA THR A 311 11.26 7.71 -0.11
C THR A 311 11.21 7.43 1.38
N ILE A 312 12.37 7.15 1.97
CA ILE A 312 12.52 6.71 3.35
C ILE A 312 13.75 7.38 3.98
N SER A 313 13.75 7.56 5.29
CA SER A 313 14.94 8.06 6.00
C SER A 313 15.09 7.36 7.33
N ASN A 314 16.34 7.12 7.74
CA ASN A 314 16.67 6.30 8.92
C ASN A 314 16.03 4.89 8.87
N GLY A 315 15.80 4.37 7.67
CA GLY A 315 15.22 3.05 7.45
C GLY A 315 16.26 1.96 7.27
N THR A 316 15.82 0.72 7.43
CA THR A 316 16.57 -0.47 7.00
C THR A 316 15.93 -1.03 5.74
N VAL A 317 16.69 -1.15 4.66
CA VAL A 317 16.22 -1.65 3.37
C VAL A 317 16.91 -2.96 3.05
N THR A 318 16.17 -3.94 2.58
CA THR A 318 16.71 -5.10 1.88
C THR A 318 16.21 -5.06 0.44
N ILE A 319 17.14 -5.17 -0.51
CA ILE A 319 16.83 -5.28 -1.93
C ILE A 319 17.13 -6.72 -2.33
N GLU A 320 16.09 -7.47 -2.69
CA GLU A 320 16.20 -8.91 -2.92
C GLU A 320 16.86 -9.25 -4.27
N THR A 321 17.31 -10.50 -4.41
CA THR A 321 17.93 -10.96 -5.65
C THR A 321 16.98 -10.82 -6.83
N GLY A 322 17.45 -10.15 -7.90
CA GLY A 322 16.67 -9.87 -9.10
C GLY A 322 15.82 -8.59 -9.02
N ALA A 323 15.76 -7.95 -7.85
CA ALA A 323 15.07 -6.68 -7.68
C ALA A 323 15.88 -5.50 -8.23
N THR A 324 15.21 -4.37 -8.45
CA THR A 324 15.83 -3.07 -8.74
C THR A 324 15.05 -1.98 -8.03
N ALA A 325 15.76 -1.03 -7.43
CA ALA A 325 15.14 -0.02 -6.58
C ALA A 325 15.78 1.36 -6.75
N THR A 326 14.96 2.40 -6.65
CA THR A 326 15.40 3.77 -6.42
C THR A 326 15.00 4.20 -5.01
N ILE A 327 15.99 4.30 -4.13
CA ILE A 327 15.82 4.72 -2.74
C ILE A 327 16.25 6.18 -2.63
N THR A 328 15.37 7.01 -2.10
CA THR A 328 15.63 8.43 -1.82
C THR A 328 15.45 8.71 -0.33
N GLY A 329 16.10 9.76 0.15
CA GLY A 329 16.13 10.16 1.56
C GLY A 329 17.47 9.82 2.22
N SER A 330 17.59 10.09 3.52
CA SER A 330 18.90 10.10 4.19
C SER A 330 19.04 9.01 5.24
N SER A 331 20.30 8.67 5.53
CA SER A 331 20.67 7.82 6.68
C SER A 331 20.06 6.42 6.67
N ASN A 332 19.80 5.85 5.49
CA ASN A 332 19.31 4.49 5.36
C ASN A 332 20.46 3.48 5.43
N THR A 333 20.21 2.33 6.04
CA THR A 333 21.07 1.14 5.93
C THR A 333 20.45 0.18 4.92
N ILE A 334 21.18 -0.16 3.87
CA ILE A 334 20.66 -0.87 2.71
C ILE A 334 21.47 -2.14 2.52
N THR A 335 20.83 -3.30 2.63
CA THR A 335 21.41 -4.59 2.24
C THR A 335 21.04 -4.87 0.79
N ASP A 336 22.03 -4.83 -0.09
CA ASP A 336 21.89 -5.11 -1.50
C ASP A 336 22.24 -6.57 -1.82
N LYS A 337 21.21 -7.37 -2.11
CA LYS A 337 21.36 -8.74 -2.64
C LYS A 337 21.12 -8.81 -4.15
N ALA A 338 20.92 -7.65 -4.80
CA ALA A 338 20.53 -7.58 -6.19
C ALA A 338 21.75 -7.56 -7.11
N SER A 339 21.61 -8.22 -8.26
CA SER A 339 22.51 -8.02 -9.40
C SER A 339 22.04 -6.89 -10.33
N GLY A 340 20.91 -6.26 -10.00
CA GLY A 340 20.29 -5.19 -10.77
C GLY A 340 20.81 -3.81 -10.40
N LEU A 341 20.29 -2.77 -11.06
CA LEU A 341 20.58 -1.38 -10.71
C LEU A 341 19.90 -1.01 -9.38
N VAL A 342 20.71 -0.55 -8.43
CA VAL A 342 20.28 0.09 -7.19
C VAL A 342 20.70 1.57 -7.24
N THR A 343 19.73 2.47 -7.15
CA THR A 343 19.98 3.91 -7.08
C THR A 343 19.64 4.39 -5.69
N VAL A 344 20.60 5.04 -5.03
CA VAL A 344 20.45 5.60 -3.68
C VAL A 344 20.80 7.07 -3.73
N SER A 345 19.94 7.92 -3.21
CA SER A 345 20.15 9.37 -3.18
C SER A 345 19.73 9.95 -1.85
N GLY A 346 20.34 11.08 -1.48
CA GLY A 346 20.32 11.63 -0.13
C GLY A 346 21.61 11.30 0.61
N THR A 347 21.79 11.88 1.79
CA THR A 347 23.07 11.87 2.52
C THR A 347 23.16 10.77 3.56
N GLY A 348 24.36 10.28 3.82
CA GLY A 348 24.62 9.36 4.93
C GLY A 348 24.01 7.97 4.78
N ASN A 349 23.59 7.60 3.56
CA ASN A 349 23.14 6.25 3.26
C ASN A 349 24.33 5.28 3.22
N ALA A 350 24.13 4.06 3.71
CA ALA A 350 25.12 2.98 3.69
C ALA A 350 24.55 1.78 2.93
N VAL A 351 25.19 1.39 1.84
CA VAL A 351 24.86 0.22 1.02
C VAL A 351 25.85 -0.90 1.36
N ASP A 352 25.34 -2.09 1.63
CA ASP A 352 26.10 -3.30 1.90
C ASP A 352 25.76 -4.35 0.84
N ALA A 353 26.66 -4.56 -0.11
CA ALA A 353 26.53 -5.53 -1.18
C ALA A 353 26.99 -6.90 -0.68
N VAL A 354 26.02 -7.77 -0.37
CA VAL A 354 26.26 -9.01 0.39
C VAL A 354 26.32 -10.27 -0.48
N THR A 355 26.08 -10.15 -1.78
CA THR A 355 26.10 -11.27 -2.72
C THR A 355 27.33 -11.23 -3.62
N THR A 356 27.80 -12.40 -4.06
CA THR A 356 28.88 -12.48 -5.05
C THR A 356 28.39 -12.03 -6.43
N GLY A 357 29.30 -11.50 -7.25
CA GLY A 357 28.99 -11.12 -8.63
C GLY A 357 28.95 -9.61 -8.82
N ALA A 358 28.39 -9.14 -9.93
CA ALA A 358 28.40 -7.73 -10.28
C ALA A 358 27.15 -7.01 -9.75
N HIS A 359 27.39 -5.93 -9.01
CA HIS A 359 26.41 -4.96 -8.53
C HIS A 359 26.52 -3.67 -9.34
N SER A 360 25.41 -2.95 -9.48
CA SER A 360 25.36 -1.62 -10.10
C SER A 360 24.74 -0.64 -9.11
N ILE A 361 25.57 0.23 -8.53
CA ILE A 361 25.17 1.11 -7.43
C ILE A 361 25.37 2.56 -7.86
N THR A 362 24.37 3.39 -7.64
CA THR A 362 24.50 4.86 -7.74
C THR A 362 24.30 5.43 -6.34
N THR A 363 25.28 6.17 -5.84
CA THR A 363 25.26 6.85 -4.53
C THR A 363 25.98 8.18 -4.62
N THR A 364 25.83 9.08 -3.67
CA THR A 364 26.65 10.29 -3.58
C THR A 364 26.83 10.65 -2.13
N SER A 365 28.08 10.80 -1.70
CA SER A 365 28.42 11.01 -0.28
C SER A 365 27.84 9.92 0.64
N GLY A 366 27.77 8.69 0.13
CA GLY A 366 27.35 7.51 0.86
C GLY A 366 28.52 6.60 1.22
N THR A 367 28.20 5.46 1.82
CA THR A 367 29.15 4.37 2.05
C THR A 367 28.68 3.15 1.26
N VAL A 368 29.59 2.47 0.58
CA VAL A 368 29.35 1.21 -0.10
C VAL A 368 30.33 0.18 0.44
N LYS A 369 29.82 -0.85 1.12
CA LYS A 369 30.60 -2.02 1.54
C LYS A 369 30.40 -3.14 0.52
N LEU A 370 31.50 -3.71 0.06
CA LEU A 370 31.51 -4.87 -0.81
C LEU A 370 31.99 -6.08 0.00
N GLU A 371 31.09 -7.02 0.27
CA GLU A 371 31.42 -8.27 0.96
C GLU A 371 32.18 -9.24 0.05
N ALA A 372 32.60 -10.38 0.61
CA ALA A 372 33.50 -11.30 -0.08
C ALA A 372 32.97 -11.75 -1.45
N GLY A 373 33.72 -11.43 -2.52
CA GLY A 373 33.38 -11.75 -3.91
C GLY A 373 32.32 -10.85 -4.55
N ALA A 374 31.83 -9.82 -3.86
CA ALA A 374 31.00 -8.78 -4.44
C ALA A 374 31.88 -7.84 -5.29
N ASN A 375 31.50 -7.66 -6.54
CA ASN A 375 32.09 -6.70 -7.46
C ASN A 375 31.07 -5.61 -7.75
N ALA A 376 31.49 -4.38 -8.00
CA ALA A 376 30.55 -3.30 -8.23
C ALA A 376 31.01 -2.30 -9.28
N THR A 377 30.06 -1.80 -10.06
CA THR A 377 30.18 -0.49 -10.72
C THR A 377 29.47 0.52 -9.81
N ILE A 378 30.21 1.52 -9.34
CA ILE A 378 29.71 2.57 -8.45
C ILE A 378 29.77 3.90 -9.19
N SER A 379 28.66 4.62 -9.19
CA SER A 379 28.57 5.95 -9.79
C SER A 379 28.06 7.00 -8.81
N GLY A 380 28.37 8.26 -9.10
CA GLY A 380 28.22 9.41 -8.20
C GLY A 380 29.50 9.69 -7.42
N ASN A 381 29.49 10.69 -6.55
CA ASN A 381 30.71 11.34 -6.07
C ASN A 381 30.89 11.28 -4.55
N ASN A 382 32.15 11.27 -4.12
CA ASN A 382 32.57 11.37 -2.72
C ASN A 382 32.08 10.21 -1.84
N ASP A 383 31.99 9.01 -2.40
CA ASP A 383 31.58 7.83 -1.66
C ASP A 383 32.77 7.18 -0.93
N LEU A 384 32.49 6.59 0.24
CA LEU A 384 33.40 5.68 0.92
C LEU A 384 33.13 4.26 0.44
N ILE A 385 34.10 3.66 -0.25
CA ILE A 385 34.02 2.31 -0.79
C ILE A 385 34.88 1.39 0.07
N ILE A 386 34.28 0.42 0.75
CA ILE A 386 34.96 -0.54 1.62
C ILE A 386 35.10 -1.86 0.87
N LEU A 387 36.34 -2.29 0.60
CA LEU A 387 36.62 -3.57 -0.06
C LEU A 387 36.89 -4.65 1.00
N SER A 388 36.00 -5.63 1.14
CA SER A 388 36.09 -6.72 2.10
C SER A 388 36.01 -8.10 1.43
N GLY A 389 37.13 -8.59 0.89
CA GLY A 389 37.26 -9.96 0.39
C GLY A 389 37.22 -10.10 -1.12
N ASN A 390 38.38 -10.08 -1.76
CA ASN A 390 38.56 -10.38 -3.20
C ASN A 390 37.55 -9.66 -4.12
N ASN A 391 37.49 -8.33 -4.02
CA ASN A 391 36.54 -7.50 -4.76
C ASN A 391 37.17 -6.86 -6.01
N THR A 392 36.36 -6.60 -7.03
CA THR A 392 36.68 -5.69 -8.14
C THR A 392 35.69 -4.54 -8.15
N VAL A 393 36.17 -3.31 -8.04
CA VAL A 393 35.35 -2.10 -8.10
C VAL A 393 35.72 -1.22 -9.28
N THR A 394 34.70 -0.71 -9.98
CA THR A 394 34.82 0.36 -10.97
C THR A 394 34.04 1.56 -10.46
N ALA A 395 34.73 2.61 -10.01
CA ALA A 395 34.06 3.87 -9.68
C ALA A 395 34.15 4.83 -10.87
N THR A 396 33.02 5.43 -11.25
CA THR A 396 32.96 6.36 -12.39
C THR A 396 32.89 7.83 -11.96
N GLY A 397 32.77 8.10 -10.66
CA GLY A 397 32.73 9.46 -10.12
C GLY A 397 34.06 9.99 -9.60
N THR A 398 33.97 11.06 -8.83
CA THR A 398 35.12 11.83 -8.31
C THR A 398 35.02 12.00 -6.81
N GLY A 399 36.17 11.97 -6.13
CA GLY A 399 36.27 12.17 -4.69
C GLY A 399 36.18 10.87 -3.87
N GLU A 400 36.24 9.71 -4.52
CA GLU A 400 36.06 8.41 -3.88
C GLU A 400 37.17 8.10 -2.87
N THR A 401 36.80 7.50 -1.74
CA THR A 401 37.73 6.93 -0.77
C THR A 401 37.60 5.42 -0.76
N TYR A 402 38.67 4.71 -1.12
CA TYR A 402 38.72 3.25 -1.09
C TYR A 402 39.38 2.80 0.22
N SER A 403 38.60 2.20 1.11
CA SER A 403 39.12 1.57 2.33
C SER A 403 39.53 0.13 2.04
N PHE A 404 40.79 -0.19 2.29
CA PHE A 404 41.37 -1.51 2.08
C PHE A 404 42.41 -1.80 3.17
N GLY A 405 42.40 -2.98 3.79
CA GLY A 405 43.35 -3.29 4.86
C GLY A 405 43.58 -4.78 5.07
N THR A 406 44.17 -5.13 6.20
CA THR A 406 44.40 -6.53 6.59
C THR A 406 43.10 -7.33 6.63
N GLY A 407 43.08 -8.51 6.04
CA GLY A 407 41.92 -9.39 5.93
C GLY A 407 41.00 -9.10 4.74
N ALA A 408 41.28 -8.08 3.93
CA ALA A 408 40.49 -7.74 2.75
C ALA A 408 40.72 -8.67 1.55
N GLY A 409 41.71 -9.57 1.61
CA GLY A 409 42.09 -10.44 0.50
C GLY A 409 42.74 -9.67 -0.65
N GLN A 410 42.42 -10.06 -1.88
CA GLN A 410 43.01 -9.51 -3.10
C GLN A 410 42.01 -8.56 -3.80
N GLY A 411 42.01 -7.29 -3.41
CA GLY A 411 41.16 -6.25 -3.98
C GLY A 411 41.68 -5.73 -5.33
N THR A 412 40.78 -5.27 -6.19
CA THR A 412 41.10 -4.63 -7.47
C THR A 412 40.27 -3.35 -7.65
N ILE A 413 40.94 -2.24 -7.93
CA ILE A 413 40.34 -1.01 -8.45
C ILE A 413 40.57 -1.02 -9.96
N ALA A 414 39.48 -1.02 -10.73
CA ALA A 414 39.53 -1.04 -12.18
C ALA A 414 40.10 0.28 -12.74
N ALA A 415 40.51 0.25 -14.01
CA ALA A 415 41.01 1.44 -14.68
C ALA A 415 39.90 2.49 -14.76
N ALA A 416 40.27 3.75 -14.56
CA ALA A 416 39.34 4.86 -14.64
C ALA A 416 38.70 4.96 -16.03
N THR A 417 37.44 5.39 -16.10
CA THR A 417 36.80 5.83 -17.34
C THR A 417 36.59 7.35 -17.29
N GLY A 418 37.68 8.13 -17.37
CA GLY A 418 37.63 9.60 -17.35
C GLY A 418 38.60 10.25 -16.36
N THR A 419 38.25 11.43 -15.83
CA THR A 419 39.00 12.13 -14.77
C THR A 419 38.41 11.78 -13.41
N THR A 420 38.66 10.56 -12.94
CA THR A 420 38.29 10.11 -11.59
C THR A 420 39.40 10.48 -10.62
N THR A 421 39.05 10.91 -9.42
CA THR A 421 40.00 11.37 -8.41
C THR A 421 39.71 10.66 -7.08
N GLY A 422 40.50 9.64 -6.73
CA GLY A 422 40.31 8.88 -5.48
C GLY A 422 41.48 8.92 -4.49
N LEU A 423 41.19 8.54 -3.25
CA LEU A 423 42.11 8.25 -2.15
C LEU A 423 42.00 6.77 -1.80
N VAL A 424 43.12 6.07 -1.62
CA VAL A 424 43.11 4.78 -0.90
C VAL A 424 43.48 5.04 0.56
N ASP A 425 42.63 4.59 1.47
CA ASP A 425 42.89 4.60 2.92
C ASP A 425 43.15 3.18 3.39
N PHE A 426 44.36 2.93 3.89
CA PHE A 426 44.75 1.61 4.36
C PHE A 426 44.16 1.23 5.74
N GLY A 427 43.46 2.15 6.38
CA GLY A 427 42.80 1.92 7.66
C GLY A 427 43.77 1.75 8.83
N SER A 428 43.22 1.37 9.99
CA SER A 428 43.96 1.26 11.25
C SER A 428 45.02 0.16 11.23
N ASN A 429 46.16 0.42 11.88
CA ASN A 429 47.28 -0.51 12.09
C ASN A 429 48.14 -0.80 10.85
N LEU A 430 47.92 -0.09 9.75
CA LEU A 430 48.83 -0.05 8.63
C LEU A 430 49.52 1.31 8.58
N SER A 431 50.84 1.26 8.44
CA SER A 431 51.77 2.37 8.22
C SER A 431 52.56 2.13 6.93
N ASP A 432 53.37 3.11 6.53
CA ASP A 432 54.33 2.98 5.44
C ASP A 432 55.29 1.77 5.59
N GLU A 433 55.61 1.38 6.82
CA GLU A 433 56.43 0.20 7.14
C GLU A 433 55.70 -1.15 6.95
N ASN A 434 54.45 -1.15 6.48
CA ASN A 434 53.67 -2.37 6.23
C ASN A 434 53.31 -2.59 4.75
N LEU A 435 53.63 -1.65 3.88
CA LEU A 435 53.09 -1.59 2.51
C LEU A 435 54.19 -1.71 1.46
N TRP A 436 54.07 -2.72 0.59
CA TRP A 436 55.03 -2.97 -0.48
C TRP A 436 54.45 -2.68 -1.86
N PHE A 437 54.97 -1.66 -2.54
CA PHE A 437 54.50 -1.18 -3.84
C PHE A 437 55.27 -1.83 -4.99
N VAL A 438 54.55 -2.45 -5.92
CA VAL A 438 55.10 -3.21 -7.05
C VAL A 438 54.44 -2.78 -8.36
N GLN A 439 55.25 -2.55 -9.38
CA GLN A 439 54.74 -2.46 -10.75
C GLN A 439 54.57 -3.87 -11.33
N SER A 440 53.36 -4.20 -11.75
CA SER A 440 53.04 -5.48 -12.41
C SER A 440 52.43 -5.19 -13.79
N GLY A 441 53.26 -5.21 -14.84
CA GLY A 441 52.86 -4.72 -16.15
C GLY A 441 52.50 -3.23 -16.10
N ASN A 442 51.26 -2.90 -16.50
CA ASN A 442 50.72 -1.54 -16.39
C ASN A 442 50.03 -1.25 -15.06
N ASN A 443 49.91 -2.24 -14.16
CA ASN A 443 49.17 -2.11 -12.91
C ASN A 443 50.12 -1.74 -11.76
N LEU A 444 49.56 -1.07 -10.75
CA LEU A 444 50.19 -0.92 -9.44
C LEU A 444 49.60 -1.97 -8.50
N LYS A 445 50.44 -2.79 -7.91
CA LYS A 445 50.06 -3.75 -6.86
C LYS A 445 50.67 -3.29 -5.54
N ILE A 446 49.86 -3.27 -4.49
CA ILE A 446 50.30 -2.99 -3.12
C ILE A 446 50.07 -4.27 -2.31
N ASP A 447 51.16 -4.87 -1.82
CA ASP A 447 51.13 -6.01 -0.92
C ASP A 447 51.20 -5.54 0.54
N ILE A 448 50.40 -6.14 1.43
CA ILE A 448 50.55 -5.95 2.88
C ILE A 448 51.54 -6.99 3.39
N LEU A 449 52.65 -6.52 3.96
CA LEU A 449 53.76 -7.37 4.41
C LEU A 449 53.31 -8.45 5.39
N GLY A 450 53.73 -9.69 5.13
CA GLY A 450 53.46 -10.84 5.99
C GLY A 450 52.06 -11.44 5.82
N THR A 451 51.31 -10.98 4.81
CA THR A 451 49.95 -11.45 4.51
C THR A 451 49.81 -11.83 3.04
N THR A 452 48.65 -12.38 2.67
CA THR A 452 48.24 -12.54 1.26
C THR A 452 47.35 -11.40 0.77
N ASP A 453 47.13 -10.38 1.60
CA ASP A 453 46.27 -9.26 1.24
C ASP A 453 47.01 -8.34 0.27
N SER A 454 46.34 -7.98 -0.82
CA SER A 454 46.90 -7.05 -1.79
C SER A 454 45.82 -6.23 -2.50
N LEU A 455 46.16 -5.00 -2.85
CA LEU A 455 45.33 -4.12 -3.66
C LEU A 455 45.98 -3.92 -5.03
N THR A 456 45.25 -4.22 -6.10
CA THR A 456 45.69 -3.94 -7.47
C THR A 456 44.92 -2.76 -8.03
N ILE A 457 45.63 -1.75 -8.53
CA ILE A 457 45.05 -0.63 -9.27
C ILE A 457 45.42 -0.80 -10.74
N ASN A 458 44.41 -1.07 -11.56
CA ASN A 458 44.60 -1.36 -12.96
C ASN A 458 45.02 -0.12 -13.74
N ASP A 459 45.92 -0.33 -14.71
CA ASP A 459 46.39 0.67 -15.66
C ASP A 459 47.06 1.92 -15.04
N TRP A 460 47.56 1.82 -13.81
CA TRP A 460 48.26 2.90 -13.11
C TRP A 460 49.41 3.52 -13.92
N PHE A 461 50.12 2.72 -14.71
CA PHE A 461 51.27 3.12 -15.52
C PHE A 461 50.96 3.22 -17.04
N GLY A 462 49.70 2.99 -17.46
CA GLY A 462 49.32 2.83 -18.87
C GLY A 462 49.13 4.11 -19.70
N GLY A 463 49.15 5.29 -19.09
CA GLY A 463 48.91 6.57 -19.77
C GLY A 463 47.53 7.14 -19.44
N THR A 464 46.90 7.85 -20.39
CA THR A 464 45.49 8.31 -20.29
C THR A 464 44.52 7.15 -20.47
N PRO A 465 43.43 7.04 -19.67
CA PRO A 465 42.79 8.07 -18.83
C PRO A 465 43.49 8.33 -17.48
N ALA A 466 43.02 9.33 -16.72
CA ALA A 466 43.60 9.71 -15.44
C ALA A 466 43.62 8.52 -14.45
N LYS A 467 44.54 8.52 -13.48
CA LYS A 467 44.62 7.46 -12.47
C LYS A 467 43.34 7.45 -11.62
N ALA A 468 42.74 6.28 -11.38
CA ALA A 468 41.57 6.12 -10.51
C ALA A 468 41.82 6.61 -9.07
N VAL A 469 43.07 6.56 -8.64
CA VAL A 469 43.56 6.95 -7.32
C VAL A 469 44.71 7.94 -7.53
N GLN A 470 44.80 8.98 -6.70
CA GLN A 470 45.89 9.98 -6.76
C GLN A 470 46.74 10.03 -5.50
N SER A 471 46.20 9.53 -4.40
CA SER A 471 46.88 9.54 -3.12
C SER A 471 46.52 8.31 -2.31
N PHE A 472 47.41 7.98 -1.40
CA PHE A 472 47.28 6.91 -0.43
C PHE A 472 47.46 7.52 0.96
N ALA A 473 46.68 7.05 1.92
CA ALA A 473 46.79 7.45 3.32
C ALA A 473 46.89 6.22 4.21
N THR A 474 47.56 6.42 5.34
CA THR A 474 47.69 5.44 6.42
C THR A 474 47.16 6.02 7.73
N SER A 475 46.90 5.16 8.71
CA SER A 475 46.22 5.57 9.95
C SER A 475 46.97 6.54 10.86
N ASP A 476 48.28 6.67 10.67
CA ASP A 476 49.13 7.67 11.35
C ASP A 476 49.01 9.07 10.71
N GLY A 477 48.25 9.22 9.63
CA GLY A 477 48.08 10.44 8.86
C GLY A 477 49.13 10.64 7.77
N SER A 478 50.07 9.70 7.58
CA SER A 478 51.04 9.76 6.49
C SER A 478 50.36 9.57 5.14
N LYS A 479 50.80 10.35 4.15
CA LYS A 479 50.29 10.40 2.78
C LYS A 479 51.38 10.12 1.76
N LEU A 480 50.98 9.46 0.67
CA LEU A 480 51.81 9.22 -0.50
C LEU A 480 51.02 9.64 -1.75
N ASP A 481 51.59 10.51 -2.58
CA ASP A 481 50.94 11.00 -3.80
C ASP A 481 51.87 10.98 -5.03
N SER A 482 52.67 12.02 -5.22
CA SER A 482 53.53 12.26 -6.37
C SER A 482 54.79 11.40 -6.39
N GLN A 483 55.13 10.77 -5.27
CA GLN A 483 56.34 9.96 -5.08
C GLN A 483 56.13 8.45 -5.34
N VAL A 484 54.92 8.00 -5.70
CA VAL A 484 54.60 6.56 -5.89
C VAL A 484 55.57 5.88 -6.86
N ALA A 485 55.89 6.50 -8.00
CA ALA A 485 56.81 5.92 -8.98
C ALA A 485 58.25 5.77 -8.45
N GLN A 486 58.70 6.70 -7.61
CA GLN A 486 60.02 6.64 -6.97
C GLN A 486 60.07 5.50 -5.94
N LEU A 487 59.01 5.38 -5.12
CA LEU A 487 58.89 4.30 -4.13
C LEU A 487 58.89 2.93 -4.80
N VAL A 488 58.10 2.76 -5.86
CA VAL A 488 58.06 1.54 -6.67
C VAL A 488 59.45 1.20 -7.23
N SER A 489 60.19 2.19 -7.75
CA SER A 489 61.55 1.96 -8.26
C SER A 489 62.54 1.53 -7.18
N ALA A 490 62.44 2.10 -5.97
CA ALA A 490 63.28 1.74 -4.84
C ALA A 490 63.01 0.30 -4.38
N MET A 491 61.73 -0.06 -4.22
CA MET A 491 61.29 -1.41 -3.86
C MET A 491 61.65 -2.45 -4.92
N ALA A 492 61.54 -2.10 -6.21
CA ALA A 492 61.99 -2.96 -7.31
C ALA A 492 63.50 -3.20 -7.28
N THR A 493 64.31 -2.15 -7.04
CA THR A 493 65.78 -2.26 -6.93
C THR A 493 66.17 -3.14 -5.75
N TYR A 494 65.52 -2.95 -4.60
CA TYR A 494 65.73 -3.81 -3.43
C TYR A 494 65.41 -5.27 -3.75
N SER A 495 64.26 -5.55 -4.37
CA SER A 495 63.85 -6.92 -4.75
C SER A 495 64.84 -7.57 -5.72
N ALA A 496 65.35 -6.81 -6.70
CA ALA A 496 66.33 -7.31 -7.67
C ALA A 496 67.66 -7.69 -7.00
N ASN A 497 68.09 -6.94 -5.99
CA ASN A 497 69.31 -7.22 -5.22
C ASN A 497 69.10 -8.30 -4.13
N ASN A 498 67.85 -8.62 -3.78
CA ASN A 498 67.49 -9.55 -2.72
C ASN A 498 66.48 -10.59 -3.24
N THR A 499 66.93 -11.49 -4.12
CA THR A 499 66.06 -12.43 -4.84
C THR A 499 65.26 -13.40 -3.97
N GLY A 500 65.62 -13.57 -2.69
CA GLY A 500 64.86 -14.37 -1.71
C GLY A 500 63.79 -13.59 -0.94
N PHE A 501 63.70 -12.27 -1.14
CA PHE A 501 62.69 -11.44 -0.48
C PHE A 501 61.31 -11.71 -1.10
N ASN A 502 60.33 -11.96 -0.25
CA ASN A 502 58.93 -12.12 -0.64
C ASN A 502 58.04 -11.32 0.34
N PRO A 503 57.33 -10.27 -0.13
CA PRO A 503 56.53 -9.41 0.73
C PRO A 503 55.45 -10.18 1.49
N THR A 504 54.88 -11.23 0.90
CA THR A 504 53.83 -12.05 1.54
C THR A 504 54.31 -12.86 2.75
N SER A 505 55.62 -13.03 2.90
CA SER A 505 56.24 -13.76 4.03
C SER A 505 57.07 -12.88 4.96
N ALA A 506 57.34 -11.63 4.58
CA ALA A 506 58.16 -10.71 5.35
C ALA A 506 57.31 -10.07 6.46
N THR A 507 57.67 -10.27 7.73
CA THR A 507 56.90 -9.73 8.86
C THR A 507 57.26 -8.29 9.22
N GLN A 508 58.22 -7.69 8.51
CA GLN A 508 58.68 -6.32 8.70
C GLN A 508 59.27 -5.77 7.40
N MET A 509 59.21 -4.46 7.21
CA MET A 509 59.92 -3.78 6.12
C MET A 509 61.44 -4.04 6.24
N PRO A 510 62.16 -4.21 5.13
CA PRO A 510 63.62 -4.33 5.18
C PRO A 510 64.30 -3.09 5.75
N THR A 511 65.34 -3.32 6.55
CA THR A 511 66.11 -2.25 7.22
C THR A 511 67.25 -1.70 6.36
N ASP A 512 67.25 -1.96 5.05
CA ASP A 512 68.26 -1.41 4.13
C ASP A 512 68.17 0.11 4.10
N SER A 513 69.29 0.79 4.35
CA SER A 513 69.30 2.25 4.51
C SER A 513 68.87 3.00 3.25
N THR A 514 69.14 2.45 2.06
CA THR A 514 68.76 3.10 0.80
C THR A 514 67.25 3.00 0.59
N LEU A 515 66.65 1.84 0.86
CA LEU A 515 65.20 1.67 0.83
C LEU A 515 64.51 2.53 1.89
N GLN A 516 64.98 2.51 3.13
CA GLN A 516 64.40 3.25 4.25
C GLN A 516 64.40 4.77 4.01
N ASN A 517 65.49 5.31 3.47
CA ASN A 517 65.54 6.72 3.05
C ASN A 517 64.54 7.04 1.93
N ALA A 518 64.29 6.09 1.02
CA ALA A 518 63.31 6.28 -0.05
C ALA A 518 61.86 6.24 0.47
N ILE A 519 61.56 5.37 1.44
CA ILE A 519 60.26 5.31 2.12
C ILE A 519 60.00 6.64 2.85
N ALA A 520 60.92 7.06 3.71
CA ALA A 520 60.80 8.29 4.48
C ALA A 520 60.72 9.56 3.61
N ALA A 521 61.30 9.54 2.40
CA ALA A 521 61.20 10.64 1.45
C ALA A 521 59.90 10.63 0.62
N ALA A 522 59.24 9.47 0.52
CA ALA A 522 58.01 9.30 -0.26
C ALA A 522 56.76 9.66 0.55
N TRP A 523 56.74 9.33 1.84
CA TRP A 523 55.63 9.59 2.75
C TRP A 523 55.78 10.93 3.47
N HIS A 524 54.66 11.64 3.66
CA HIS A 524 54.64 12.96 4.30
C HIS A 524 53.33 13.19 5.09
N HIS A 525 53.33 14.14 6.03
CA HIS A 525 52.16 14.53 6.82
C HIS A 525 51.49 15.81 6.31
#